data_AF-A0A9D2D5B6-F1
#
_entry.id   AF-A0A9D2D5B6-F1
#
_cell.length_a   1.000
_cell.length_b   1.000
_cell.length_c   1.000
_cell.angle_alpha   90.00
_cell.angle_beta   90.00
_cell.angle_gamma   90.00
#
_symmetry.space_group_name_H-M   'P 1'
#
loop_
_entity.id
_entity.type
_entity.pdbx_description
1 polymer ?
#
loop_
_entity_poly.entity_id
_entity_poly.type
_entity_poly.pdbx_seq_one_letter_code
_entity_poly.pdbx_strand_id
1 'polypeptide(L)'
;MKTYEICFSPTGGTKKTADILVKELGEEVQFVDLTDSKENFSEIALDKDDVAVIAVPSFGGRVPGTAAERLGQIRGNGAKAVLVCVYGNRAYEDTLVELEDVGKQAGFHVISAVAAIAEHSIVRQIAAGRPDSEDQEQLEEFGGKIREKIAQGDTSEPSIPGNRPYKKAGGTGMVPKPDKNCVKCGLCAKKCPVEAIDKNDPKKVNSKACISCMRCISVCPHSARKINGVMLAAAGTMLKKACSDRKSCELYI
;
A
#
# COMPACT_ATOMS: atom_id res chain seq x y z
N MET A 1 -14.02 -13.18 16.79
CA MET A 1 -13.69 -12.13 15.81
C MET A 1 -12.25 -11.73 16.02
N LYS A 2 -11.35 -12.14 15.14
CA LYS A 2 -9.99 -11.61 15.08
C LYS A 2 -9.97 -10.42 14.11
N THR A 3 -9.03 -9.52 14.31
CA THR A 3 -8.79 -8.39 13.40
C THR A 3 -7.45 -8.60 12.71
N TYR A 4 -7.42 -8.48 11.39
CA TYR A 4 -6.22 -8.60 10.57
C TYR A 4 -5.86 -7.26 9.94
N GLU A 5 -4.57 -6.94 9.92
CA GLU A 5 -4.01 -5.88 9.09
C GLU A 5 -3.18 -6.55 7.98
N ILE A 6 -3.71 -6.58 6.76
CA ILE A 6 -3.06 -7.18 5.59
C ILE A 6 -2.51 -6.04 4.73
N CYS A 7 -1.20 -5.84 4.72
CA CYS A 7 -0.62 -4.59 4.24
C CYS A 7 0.57 -4.79 3.29
N PHE A 8 0.56 -4.10 2.15
CA PHE A 8 1.73 -3.93 1.30
C PHE A 8 2.28 -2.52 1.48
N SER A 9 3.26 -2.29 2.36
CA SER A 9 3.82 -0.94 2.58
C SER A 9 5.34 -0.83 2.38
N PRO A 10 5.80 -0.62 1.14
CA PRO A 10 7.23 -0.52 0.83
C PRO A 10 7.98 0.60 1.57
N THR A 11 7.32 1.73 1.82
CA THR A 11 7.93 2.94 2.43
C THR A 11 7.23 3.38 3.71
N GLY A 12 6.32 2.58 4.27
CA GLY A 12 5.69 2.80 5.57
C GLY A 12 4.43 3.68 5.57
N GLY A 13 4.22 4.54 4.57
CA GLY A 13 3.04 5.43 4.53
C GLY A 13 1.71 4.67 4.58
N THR A 14 1.56 3.63 3.75
CA THR A 14 0.38 2.75 3.77
C THR A 14 0.18 2.07 5.12
N LYS A 15 1.28 1.61 5.76
CA LYS A 15 1.19 0.97 7.07
C LYS A 15 0.71 1.96 8.12
N LYS A 16 1.27 3.17 8.15
CA LYS A 16 0.86 4.22 9.10
C LYS A 16 -0.64 4.54 8.98
N THR A 17 -1.19 4.59 7.77
CA THR A 17 -2.63 4.75 7.55
C THR A 17 -3.43 3.55 8.07
N ALA A 18 -3.02 2.33 7.72
CA ALA A 18 -3.71 1.10 8.12
C ALA A 18 -3.70 0.91 9.65
N ASP A 19 -2.58 1.24 10.31
CA ASP A 19 -2.38 1.22 11.76
C ASP A 19 -3.41 2.09 12.50
N ILE A 20 -3.82 3.22 11.92
CA ILE A 20 -4.82 4.11 12.53
C ILE A 20 -6.20 3.46 12.46
N LEU A 21 -6.60 3.00 11.27
CA LEU A 21 -7.91 2.39 11.06
C LEU A 21 -8.08 1.09 11.86
N VAL A 22 -7.08 0.21 11.84
CA VAL A 22 -7.22 -1.13 12.44
C VAL A 22 -7.34 -1.08 13.97
N LYS A 23 -6.73 -0.07 14.63
CA LYS A 23 -6.86 0.15 16.07
C LYS A 23 -8.29 0.45 16.51
N GLU A 24 -9.07 1.12 15.65
CA GLU A 24 -10.49 1.38 15.93
C GLU A 24 -11.36 0.12 15.82
N LEU A 25 -10.86 -0.94 15.15
CA LEU A 25 -11.62 -2.15 14.84
C LEU A 25 -11.29 -3.34 15.75
N GLY A 26 -10.16 -3.33 16.45
CA GLY A 26 -9.82 -4.40 17.40
C GLY A 26 -8.55 -4.12 18.21
N GLU A 27 -8.51 -4.66 19.42
CA GLU A 27 -7.37 -4.52 20.34
C GLU A 27 -6.20 -5.43 19.97
N GLU A 28 -6.48 -6.68 19.57
CA GLU A 28 -5.48 -7.65 19.11
C GLU A 28 -5.51 -7.77 17.58
N VAL A 29 -4.43 -7.31 16.94
CA VAL A 29 -4.31 -7.27 15.47
C VAL A 29 -3.29 -8.28 14.99
N GLN A 30 -3.71 -9.15 14.07
CA GLN A 30 -2.84 -10.08 13.35
C GLN A 30 -2.29 -9.38 12.10
N PHE A 31 -0.98 -9.16 12.06
CA PHE A 31 -0.33 -8.44 10.96
C PHE A 31 0.16 -9.40 9.87
N VAL A 32 -0.18 -9.11 8.62
CA VAL A 32 0.29 -9.83 7.43
C VAL A 32 1.05 -8.85 6.52
N ASP A 33 2.38 -8.98 6.46
CA ASP A 33 3.26 -8.15 5.62
C ASP A 33 3.31 -8.72 4.19
N LEU A 34 2.47 -8.18 3.29
CA LEU A 34 2.50 -8.55 1.87
C LEU A 34 3.82 -8.18 1.18
N THR A 35 4.72 -7.40 1.82
CA THR A 35 6.06 -7.13 1.29
C THR A 35 7.08 -8.22 1.60
N ASP A 36 6.78 -9.15 2.52
CA ASP A 36 7.65 -10.29 2.78
C ASP A 36 7.56 -11.28 1.61
N SER A 37 8.70 -11.54 0.98
CA SER A 37 8.77 -12.47 -0.15
C SER A 37 8.93 -13.93 0.29
N LYS A 38 9.06 -14.18 1.59
CA LYS A 38 9.29 -15.52 2.16
C LYS A 38 8.07 -16.09 2.85
N GLU A 39 7.07 -15.26 3.10
CA GLU A 39 5.82 -15.66 3.75
C GLU A 39 5.02 -16.59 2.84
N ASN A 40 4.43 -17.64 3.42
CA ASN A 40 3.52 -18.52 2.70
C ASN A 40 2.06 -18.05 2.87
N PHE A 41 1.64 -17.11 2.04
CA PHE A 41 0.30 -16.50 2.13
C PHE A 41 -0.84 -17.52 1.95
N SER A 42 -0.59 -18.69 1.33
CA SER A 42 -1.60 -19.73 1.11
C SER A 42 -2.02 -20.50 2.37
N GLU A 43 -1.24 -20.38 3.45
CA GLU A 43 -1.55 -20.92 4.78
C GLU A 43 -2.40 -19.96 5.61
N ILE A 44 -2.55 -18.70 5.17
CA ILE A 44 -3.36 -17.70 5.85
C ILE A 44 -4.82 -17.91 5.44
N ALA A 45 -5.63 -18.33 6.40
CA ALA A 45 -7.06 -18.49 6.25
C ALA A 45 -7.77 -17.76 7.40
N LEU A 46 -8.73 -16.92 7.03
CA LEU A 46 -9.56 -16.20 7.98
C LEU A 46 -10.88 -16.94 8.19
N ASP A 47 -11.58 -16.63 9.26
CA ASP A 47 -12.94 -17.12 9.51
C ASP A 47 -13.98 -16.05 9.13
N LYS A 48 -15.21 -16.46 8.85
CA LYS A 48 -16.31 -15.56 8.43
C LYS A 48 -16.57 -14.39 9.41
N ASP A 49 -16.32 -14.61 10.69
CA ASP A 49 -16.54 -13.62 11.74
C ASP A 49 -15.35 -12.68 11.93
N ASP A 50 -14.24 -12.88 11.20
CA ASP A 50 -13.07 -12.02 11.26
C ASP A 50 -13.26 -10.73 10.42
N VAL A 51 -12.43 -9.72 10.74
CA VAL A 51 -12.37 -8.45 10.01
C VAL A 51 -10.94 -8.24 9.52
N ALA A 52 -10.78 -7.83 8.27
CA ALA A 52 -9.49 -7.52 7.67
C ALA A 52 -9.45 -6.08 7.15
N VAL A 53 -8.45 -5.31 7.61
CA VAL A 53 -8.03 -4.07 6.96
C VAL A 53 -7.00 -4.43 5.90
N ILE A 54 -7.36 -4.29 4.62
CA ILE A 54 -6.51 -4.66 3.48
C ILE A 54 -5.97 -3.38 2.84
N ALA A 55 -4.67 -3.11 3.01
CA ALA A 55 -4.07 -1.83 2.66
C ALA A 55 -2.96 -1.93 1.61
N VAL A 56 -3.07 -1.15 0.53
CA VAL A 56 -2.07 -1.08 -0.55
C VAL A 56 -1.83 0.36 -1.01
N PRO A 57 -0.64 0.69 -1.53
CA PRO A 57 -0.40 1.96 -2.18
C PRO A 57 -0.94 1.96 -3.62
N SER A 58 -1.28 3.13 -4.15
CA SER A 58 -1.54 3.29 -5.59
C SER A 58 -0.25 3.46 -6.38
N PHE A 59 0.05 2.50 -7.26
CA PHE A 59 1.18 2.57 -8.20
C PHE A 59 0.68 2.86 -9.60
N GLY A 60 0.74 4.14 -9.99
CA GLY A 60 0.31 4.56 -11.32
C GLY A 60 -1.18 4.33 -11.59
N GLY A 61 -2.00 4.38 -10.54
CA GLY A 61 -3.44 4.15 -10.64
C GLY A 61 -3.86 2.68 -10.56
N ARG A 62 -2.97 1.80 -10.10
CA ARG A 62 -3.17 0.35 -10.01
C ARG A 62 -2.68 -0.19 -8.67
N VAL A 63 -3.24 -1.32 -8.25
CA VAL A 63 -2.71 -2.15 -7.16
C VAL A 63 -1.33 -2.66 -7.58
N PRO A 64 -0.31 -2.66 -6.69
CA PRO A 64 0.97 -3.29 -7.01
C PRO A 64 0.73 -4.76 -7.34
N GLY A 65 1.13 -5.22 -8.54
CA GLY A 65 0.81 -6.58 -9.00
C GLY A 65 1.27 -7.67 -8.02
N THR A 66 2.43 -7.50 -7.38
CA THR A 66 2.92 -8.40 -6.32
C THR A 66 2.01 -8.43 -5.09
N ALA A 67 1.40 -7.30 -4.72
CA ALA A 67 0.44 -7.26 -3.62
C ALA A 67 -0.86 -7.99 -4.00
N ALA A 68 -1.35 -7.78 -5.22
CA ALA A 68 -2.54 -8.47 -5.72
C ALA A 68 -2.34 -9.98 -5.80
N GLU A 69 -1.20 -10.44 -6.33
CA GLU A 69 -0.84 -11.86 -6.40
C GLU A 69 -0.82 -12.51 -5.01
N ARG A 70 -0.17 -11.87 -4.04
CA ARG A 70 -0.04 -12.39 -2.67
C ARG A 70 -1.35 -12.36 -1.90
N LEU A 71 -2.12 -11.29 -2.05
CA LEU A 71 -3.47 -11.20 -1.48
C LEU A 71 -4.38 -12.31 -2.04
N GLY A 72 -4.29 -12.59 -3.34
CA GLY A 72 -5.05 -13.67 -4.00
C GLY A 72 -4.72 -15.09 -3.51
N GLN A 73 -3.63 -15.28 -2.75
CA GLN A 73 -3.29 -16.58 -2.13
C GLN A 73 -3.96 -16.77 -0.77
N ILE A 74 -4.34 -15.69 -0.09
CA ILE A 74 -5.00 -15.71 1.22
C ILE A 74 -6.45 -16.18 1.04
N ARG A 75 -6.96 -16.96 1.99
CA ARG A 75 -8.37 -17.40 1.99
C ARG A 75 -9.19 -16.51 2.92
N GLY A 76 -9.98 -15.61 2.33
CA GLY A 76 -10.85 -14.70 3.08
C GLY A 76 -12.05 -15.39 3.73
N ASN A 77 -12.57 -16.48 3.17
CA ASN A 77 -13.68 -17.30 3.70
C ASN A 77 -14.91 -16.50 4.20
N GLY A 78 -15.23 -15.39 3.54
CA GLY A 78 -16.34 -14.51 3.89
C GLY A 78 -16.03 -13.51 5.02
N ALA A 79 -14.79 -13.43 5.50
CA ALA A 79 -14.36 -12.40 6.44
C ALA A 79 -14.64 -11.00 5.87
N LYS A 80 -15.05 -10.09 6.76
CA LYS A 80 -15.38 -8.71 6.37
C LYS A 80 -14.10 -7.97 6.02
N ALA A 81 -14.11 -7.22 4.92
CA ALA A 81 -12.95 -6.45 4.48
C ALA A 81 -13.23 -4.95 4.44
N VAL A 82 -12.28 -4.21 4.99
CA VAL A 82 -12.12 -2.75 4.90
C VAL A 82 -10.94 -2.50 3.97
N LEU A 83 -11.21 -2.01 2.77
CA LEU A 83 -10.18 -1.77 1.77
C LEU A 83 -9.52 -0.40 1.97
N VAL A 84 -8.20 -0.30 1.85
CA VAL A 84 -7.47 0.95 2.03
C VAL A 84 -6.51 1.17 0.87
N CYS A 85 -6.78 2.18 0.05
CA CYS A 85 -5.87 2.64 -0.98
C CYS A 85 -5.14 3.91 -0.54
N VAL A 86 -3.81 3.86 -0.48
CA VAL A 86 -2.99 4.99 -0.04
C VAL A 86 -2.23 5.60 -1.21
N TYR A 87 -2.33 6.91 -1.43
CA TYR A 87 -1.73 7.54 -2.61
C TYR A 87 -1.00 8.85 -2.30
N GLY A 88 0.01 9.15 -3.14
CA GLY A 88 0.90 10.30 -2.99
C GLY A 88 0.31 11.62 -3.49
N ASN A 89 -0.95 11.91 -3.18
CA ASN A 89 -1.65 13.16 -3.49
C ASN A 89 -1.92 13.46 -4.98
N ARG A 90 -1.56 12.60 -5.94
CA ARG A 90 -1.97 12.76 -7.35
C ARG A 90 -3.42 12.30 -7.56
N ALA A 91 -3.61 10.99 -7.65
CA ALA A 91 -4.89 10.31 -7.80
C ALA A 91 -4.64 8.81 -7.57
N TYR A 92 -5.62 8.09 -7.01
CA TYR A 92 -5.59 6.64 -6.91
C TYR A 92 -6.18 5.93 -8.14
N GLU A 93 -6.91 6.64 -9.00
CA GLU A 93 -7.52 6.13 -10.24
C GLU A 93 -8.25 4.79 -10.01
N ASP A 94 -7.84 3.71 -10.66
CA ASP A 94 -8.54 2.42 -10.57
C ASP A 94 -8.03 1.52 -9.43
N THR A 95 -7.13 2.00 -8.58
CA THR A 95 -6.49 1.18 -7.54
C THR A 95 -7.52 0.60 -6.56
N LEU A 96 -8.50 1.40 -6.14
CA LEU A 96 -9.46 0.96 -5.12
C LEU A 96 -10.46 -0.05 -5.68
N VAL A 97 -10.97 0.18 -6.89
CA VAL A 97 -11.86 -0.77 -7.59
C VAL A 97 -11.14 -2.07 -7.99
N GLU A 98 -9.86 -2.00 -8.33
CA GLU A 98 -9.05 -3.20 -8.56
C GLU A 98 -8.81 -3.97 -7.26
N LEU A 99 -8.55 -3.28 -6.14
CA LEU A 99 -8.39 -3.92 -4.84
C LEU A 99 -9.68 -4.61 -4.37
N GLU A 100 -10.83 -4.03 -4.69
CA GLU A 100 -12.14 -4.65 -4.46
C GLU A 100 -12.25 -6.00 -5.17
N ASP A 101 -11.94 -6.04 -6.47
CA ASP A 101 -12.02 -7.27 -7.26
C ASP A 101 -11.03 -8.32 -6.77
N VAL A 102 -9.80 -7.93 -6.41
CA VAL A 102 -8.80 -8.86 -5.83
C VAL A 102 -9.28 -9.40 -4.48
N GLY A 103 -9.82 -8.55 -3.61
CA GLY A 103 -10.34 -8.95 -2.30
C GLY A 103 -11.52 -9.93 -2.42
N LYS A 104 -12.49 -9.60 -3.27
CA LYS A 104 -13.64 -10.48 -3.56
C LYS A 104 -13.20 -11.82 -4.15
N GLN A 105 -12.23 -11.82 -5.07
CA GLN A 105 -11.67 -13.05 -5.65
C GLN A 105 -10.94 -13.91 -4.60
N ALA A 106 -10.29 -13.31 -3.62
CA ALA A 106 -9.68 -13.99 -2.48
C ALA A 106 -10.72 -14.47 -1.44
N GLY A 107 -12.02 -14.22 -1.66
CA GLY A 107 -13.12 -14.69 -0.82
C GLY A 107 -13.43 -13.76 0.36
N PHE A 108 -13.02 -12.50 0.32
CA PHE A 108 -13.43 -11.50 1.32
C PHE A 108 -14.79 -10.89 1.00
N HIS A 109 -15.52 -10.49 2.04
CA HIS A 109 -16.76 -9.72 1.93
C HIS A 109 -16.49 -8.23 2.17
N VAL A 110 -16.43 -7.43 1.11
CA VAL A 110 -16.07 -6.00 1.19
C VAL A 110 -17.23 -5.19 1.76
N ILE A 111 -17.01 -4.51 2.89
CA ILE A 111 -18.05 -3.72 3.58
C ILE A 111 -17.75 -2.21 3.63
N SER A 112 -16.50 -1.81 3.40
CA SER A 112 -16.13 -0.40 3.32
C SER A 112 -14.80 -0.24 2.60
N ALA A 113 -14.53 0.99 2.16
CA ALA A 113 -13.29 1.35 1.51
C ALA A 113 -12.85 2.76 1.91
N VAL A 114 -11.53 2.97 1.95
CA VAL A 114 -10.90 4.25 2.30
C VAL A 114 -9.86 4.60 1.25
N ALA A 115 -9.94 5.81 0.71
CA ALA A 115 -8.85 6.42 -0.03
C ALA A 115 -8.12 7.39 0.91
N ALA A 116 -6.84 7.14 1.15
CA ALA A 116 -6.05 7.93 2.10
C ALA A 116 -4.79 8.51 1.48
N ILE A 117 -4.30 9.59 2.08
CA ILE A 117 -3.14 10.32 1.59
C ILE A 117 -1.93 10.00 2.47
N ALA A 118 -0.80 9.75 1.82
CA ALA A 118 0.50 9.68 2.46
C ALA A 118 1.56 10.37 1.61
N GLU A 119 2.74 10.59 2.19
CA GLU A 119 3.89 11.11 1.47
C GLU A 119 4.21 10.27 0.23
N HIS A 120 4.48 10.95 -0.89
CA HIS A 120 4.76 10.30 -2.15
C HIS A 120 6.10 9.52 -2.10
N SER A 121 6.07 8.22 -2.41
CA SER A 121 7.22 7.31 -2.26
C SER A 121 8.47 7.68 -3.08
N ILE A 122 8.28 8.23 -4.29
CA ILE A 122 9.35 8.68 -5.19
C ILE A 122 9.72 10.16 -4.97
N VAL A 123 8.76 11.07 -5.15
CA VAL A 123 8.96 12.52 -5.04
C VAL A 123 8.52 12.98 -3.64
N ARG A 124 9.33 12.71 -2.62
CA ARG A 124 8.96 12.88 -1.20
C ARG A 124 8.60 14.32 -0.79
N GLN A 125 8.87 15.32 -1.63
CA GLN A 125 8.39 16.69 -1.43
C GLN A 125 6.85 16.81 -1.57
N ILE A 126 6.21 15.87 -2.29
CA ILE A 126 4.76 15.83 -2.46
C ILE A 126 4.13 15.14 -1.26
N ALA A 127 3.19 15.84 -0.61
CA ALA A 127 2.55 15.37 0.62
C ALA A 127 3.56 15.02 1.72
N ALA A 128 4.66 15.78 1.80
CA ALA A 128 5.71 15.57 2.78
C ALA A 128 5.15 15.49 4.21
N GLY A 129 5.55 14.48 4.98
CA GLY A 129 5.09 14.27 6.36
C GLY A 129 3.70 13.67 6.53
N ARG A 130 2.95 13.44 5.45
CA ARG A 130 1.60 12.85 5.48
C ARG A 130 1.64 11.31 5.67
N PRO A 131 0.70 10.69 6.40
CA PRO A 131 -0.44 11.31 7.07
C PRO A 131 0.00 12.19 8.26
N ASP A 132 -0.54 13.40 8.32
CA ASP A 132 -0.36 14.41 9.37
C ASP A 132 -1.50 14.29 10.41
N SER A 133 -1.64 15.26 11.31
CA SER A 133 -2.69 15.23 12.35
C SER A 133 -4.10 15.30 11.77
N GLU A 134 -4.33 16.11 10.73
CA GLU A 134 -5.66 16.29 10.14
C GLU A 134 -6.15 14.98 9.50
N ASP A 135 -5.25 14.19 8.90
CA ASP A 135 -5.69 12.87 8.36
C ASP A 135 -5.77 11.80 9.42
N GLN A 136 -4.95 11.90 10.47
CA GLN A 136 -5.10 11.00 11.61
C GLN A 136 -6.52 11.15 12.18
N GLU A 137 -6.97 12.39 12.41
CA GLU A 137 -8.34 12.68 12.86
C GLU A 137 -9.40 12.14 11.88
N GLN A 138 -9.24 12.36 10.57
CA GLN A 138 -10.18 11.81 9.57
C GLN A 138 -10.20 10.27 9.56
N LEU A 139 -9.04 9.63 9.66
CA LEU A 139 -8.94 8.17 9.65
C LEU A 139 -9.49 7.55 10.94
N GLU A 140 -9.31 8.20 12.09
CA GLU A 140 -9.93 7.81 13.36
C GLU A 140 -11.46 7.92 13.27
N GLU A 141 -11.98 9.03 12.72
CA GLU A 141 -13.43 9.19 12.48
C GLU A 141 -13.97 8.09 11.55
N PHE A 142 -13.24 7.77 10.47
CA PHE A 142 -13.63 6.70 9.56
C PHE A 142 -13.61 5.33 10.25
N GLY A 143 -12.58 5.04 11.05
CA GLY A 143 -12.50 3.83 11.85
C GLY A 143 -13.69 3.68 12.79
N GLY A 144 -14.10 4.76 13.46
CA GLY A 144 -15.30 4.79 14.31
C GLY A 144 -16.59 4.45 13.55
N LYS A 145 -16.79 5.05 12.37
CA LYS A 145 -17.97 4.76 11.50
C LYS A 145 -17.98 3.32 11.02
N ILE A 146 -16.83 2.78 10.63
CA ILE A 146 -16.70 1.39 10.17
C ILE A 146 -16.96 0.42 11.32
N ARG A 147 -16.43 0.69 12.53
CA ARG A 147 -16.74 -0.10 13.73
C ARG A 147 -18.23 -0.12 14.00
N GLU A 148 -18.90 1.03 13.91
CA GLU A 148 -20.35 1.13 14.12
C GLU A 148 -21.13 0.29 13.09
N LYS A 149 -20.79 0.39 11.80
CA LYS A 149 -21.38 -0.46 10.75
C LYS A 149 -21.23 -1.95 11.06
N ILE A 150 -20.04 -2.39 11.48
CA ILE A 150 -19.77 -3.78 11.85
C ILE A 150 -20.62 -4.21 13.06
N ALA A 151 -20.72 -3.36 14.09
CA ALA A 151 -21.49 -3.63 15.30
C ALA A 151 -23.01 -3.74 15.04
N GLN A 152 -23.52 -3.00 14.06
CA GLN A 152 -24.91 -3.08 13.61
C GLN A 152 -25.18 -4.32 12.74
N GLY A 153 -24.14 -5.09 12.39
CA GLY A 153 -24.26 -6.23 11.48
C GLY A 153 -24.53 -5.82 10.03
N ASP A 154 -24.34 -4.54 9.69
CA ASP A 154 -24.50 -4.05 8.33
C ASP A 154 -23.31 -4.52 7.49
N THR A 155 -23.63 -5.33 6.48
CA THR A 155 -22.67 -5.93 5.55
C THR A 155 -22.92 -5.45 4.12
N SER A 156 -23.67 -4.37 3.93
CA SER A 156 -23.86 -3.77 2.61
C SER A 156 -22.52 -3.39 1.99
N GLU A 157 -22.40 -3.64 0.68
CA GLU A 157 -21.20 -3.33 -0.09
C GLU A 157 -21.16 -1.83 -0.44
N PRO A 158 -20.00 -1.17 -0.33
CA PRO A 158 -19.86 0.24 -0.68
C PRO A 158 -19.81 0.43 -2.20
N SER A 159 -20.24 1.61 -2.68
CA SER A 159 -19.99 2.01 -4.08
C SER A 159 -18.56 2.56 -4.22
N ILE A 160 -17.68 1.79 -4.85
CA ILE A 160 -16.26 2.14 -5.00
C ILE A 160 -16.00 2.79 -6.37
N PRO A 161 -15.32 3.96 -6.43
CA PRO A 161 -15.00 4.62 -7.68
C PRO A 161 -13.87 3.92 -8.45
N GLY A 162 -13.93 4.02 -9.78
CA GLY A 162 -12.91 3.53 -10.70
C GLY A 162 -13.51 2.91 -11.95
N ASN A 163 -12.66 2.46 -12.87
CA ASN A 163 -13.08 1.92 -14.15
C ASN A 163 -12.79 0.42 -14.26
N ARG A 164 -13.68 -0.30 -14.95
CA ARG A 164 -13.46 -1.66 -15.46
C ARG A 164 -13.66 -1.61 -16.98
N PRO A 165 -12.67 -1.97 -17.82
CA PRO A 165 -11.32 -2.45 -17.47
C PRO A 165 -10.42 -1.37 -16.87
N TYR A 166 -9.50 -1.79 -16.00
CA TYR A 166 -8.55 -0.87 -15.35
C TYR A 166 -7.56 -0.25 -16.33
N LYS A 167 -7.02 0.92 -15.96
CA LYS A 167 -5.89 1.58 -16.60
C LYS A 167 -4.73 0.60 -16.83
N LYS A 168 -4.04 0.69 -17.96
CA LYS A 168 -2.83 -0.12 -18.18
C LYS A 168 -1.81 0.13 -17.07
N ALA A 169 -1.33 -0.95 -16.45
CA ALA A 169 -0.28 -0.86 -15.44
C ALA A 169 0.96 -0.18 -16.05
N GLY A 170 1.45 0.86 -15.38
CA GLY A 170 2.62 1.62 -15.79
C GLY A 170 3.70 1.56 -14.73
N GLY A 171 4.96 1.37 -15.15
CA GLY A 171 6.13 1.55 -14.31
C GLY A 171 6.86 2.83 -14.68
N THR A 172 7.35 3.59 -13.68
CA THR A 172 8.18 4.78 -13.93
C THR A 172 9.59 4.43 -14.42
N GLY A 173 9.99 3.16 -14.35
CA GLY A 173 11.33 2.70 -14.71
C GLY A 173 12.43 3.25 -13.80
N MET A 174 12.07 3.88 -12.67
CA MET A 174 13.02 4.49 -11.75
C MET A 174 13.62 3.44 -10.83
N VAL A 175 14.72 2.84 -11.29
CA VAL A 175 15.44 1.80 -10.53
C VAL A 175 16.48 2.44 -9.61
N PRO A 176 16.33 2.37 -8.27
CA PRO A 176 17.33 2.92 -7.37
C PRO A 176 18.64 2.14 -7.42
N LYS A 177 19.75 2.87 -7.41
CA LYS A 177 21.11 2.31 -7.42
C LYS A 177 21.89 2.78 -6.19
N PRO A 178 22.81 1.96 -5.67
CA PRO A 178 23.71 2.39 -4.61
C PRO A 178 24.71 3.45 -5.11
N ASP A 179 25.05 4.41 -4.25
CA ASP A 179 26.14 5.36 -4.43
C ASP A 179 27.40 4.91 -3.67
N LYS A 180 28.40 5.79 -3.59
CA LYS A 180 29.69 5.52 -2.95
C LYS A 180 29.61 5.24 -1.44
N ASN A 181 28.51 5.61 -0.78
CA ASN A 181 28.32 5.39 0.65
C ASN A 181 27.81 3.96 0.96
N CYS A 182 27.59 3.13 -0.07
CA CYS A 182 27.10 1.77 0.13
C CYS A 182 28.19 0.86 0.71
N VAL A 183 27.96 0.42 1.96
CA VAL A 183 28.84 -0.53 2.66
C VAL A 183 28.53 -2.00 2.36
N LYS A 184 27.67 -2.28 1.37
CA LYS A 184 27.25 -3.63 0.97
C LYS A 184 26.63 -4.48 2.10
N CYS A 185 25.91 -3.87 3.05
CA CYS A 185 25.28 -4.60 4.16
C CYS A 185 24.13 -5.56 3.74
N GLY A 186 23.69 -5.55 2.48
CA GLY A 186 22.70 -6.50 1.95
C GLY A 186 21.25 -6.29 2.40
N LEU A 187 20.96 -5.37 3.33
CA LEU A 187 19.60 -5.19 3.87
C LEU A 187 18.56 -4.86 2.78
N CYS A 188 18.92 -4.01 1.81
CA CYS A 188 18.03 -3.66 0.71
C CYS A 188 17.68 -4.85 -0.19
N ALA A 189 18.59 -5.81 -0.37
CA ALA A 189 18.34 -7.05 -1.10
C ALA A 189 17.44 -7.98 -0.28
N LYS A 190 17.76 -8.16 1.02
CA LYS A 190 16.97 -8.97 1.96
C LYS A 190 15.51 -8.49 2.08
N LYS A 191 15.28 -7.18 1.97
CA LYS A 191 13.95 -6.55 2.11
C LYS A 191 13.30 -6.21 0.76
N CYS A 192 13.87 -6.61 -0.38
CA CYS A 192 13.24 -6.32 -1.67
C CYS A 192 12.02 -7.24 -1.87
N PRO A 193 10.79 -6.69 -1.99
CA PRO A 193 9.58 -7.53 -2.08
C PRO A 193 9.55 -8.40 -3.34
N VAL A 194 10.29 -8.00 -4.38
CA VAL A 194 10.34 -8.68 -5.69
C VAL A 194 11.72 -9.26 -5.98
N GLU A 195 12.57 -9.38 -4.95
CA GLU A 195 13.92 -9.95 -5.03
C GLU A 195 14.78 -9.43 -6.19
N ALA A 196 14.55 -8.18 -6.62
CA ALA A 196 15.20 -7.60 -7.80
C ALA A 196 16.67 -7.23 -7.58
N ILE A 197 17.17 -7.25 -6.34
CA ILE A 197 18.54 -6.85 -5.99
C ILE A 197 19.33 -8.12 -5.65
N ASP A 198 20.49 -8.28 -6.28
CA ASP A 198 21.37 -9.43 -6.01
C ASP A 198 21.83 -9.45 -4.54
N LYS A 199 21.75 -10.64 -3.92
CA LYS A 199 22.04 -10.84 -2.50
C LYS A 199 23.53 -10.69 -2.16
N ASN A 200 24.41 -10.96 -3.13
CA ASN A 200 25.87 -10.90 -2.99
C ASN A 200 26.46 -9.58 -3.51
N ASP A 201 25.80 -8.94 -4.48
CA ASP A 201 26.21 -7.65 -5.04
C ASP A 201 25.03 -6.67 -5.15
N PRO A 202 24.77 -5.83 -4.12
CA PRO A 202 23.66 -4.87 -4.11
C PRO A 202 23.66 -3.82 -5.23
N LYS A 203 24.74 -3.74 -6.03
CA LYS A 203 24.83 -2.91 -7.25
C LYS A 203 24.09 -3.52 -8.44
N LYS A 204 23.99 -4.85 -8.49
CA LYS A 204 23.26 -5.56 -9.54
C LYS A 204 21.78 -5.56 -9.21
N VAL A 205 21.00 -4.91 -10.07
CA VAL A 205 19.54 -4.82 -9.94
C VAL A 205 18.92 -5.29 -11.25
N ASN A 206 18.04 -6.29 -11.17
CA ASN A 206 17.18 -6.69 -12.27
C ASN A 206 16.12 -5.59 -12.48
N SER A 207 16.36 -4.73 -13.47
CA SER A 207 15.46 -3.61 -13.79
C SER A 207 14.08 -4.05 -14.28
N LYS A 208 13.96 -5.26 -14.84
CA LYS A 208 12.67 -5.82 -15.28
C LYS A 208 11.82 -6.31 -14.11
N ALA A 209 12.45 -6.84 -13.06
CA ALA A 209 11.75 -7.25 -11.85
C ALA A 209 11.46 -6.08 -10.91
N CYS A 210 12.25 -5.00 -10.96
CA CYS A 210 12.10 -3.86 -10.05
C CYS A 210 10.78 -3.09 -10.29
N ILE A 211 9.91 -3.09 -9.28
CA ILE A 211 8.62 -2.37 -9.31
C ILE A 211 8.70 -0.90 -8.88
N SER A 212 9.90 -0.32 -8.74
CA SER A 212 10.10 1.09 -8.34
C SER A 212 9.40 1.49 -7.03
N CYS A 213 9.24 0.55 -6.08
CA CYS A 213 8.52 0.78 -4.82
C CYS A 213 9.30 1.57 -3.76
N MET A 214 10.58 1.86 -4.02
CA MET A 214 11.47 2.63 -3.13
C MET A 214 11.76 2.03 -1.74
N ARG A 215 11.30 0.81 -1.42
CA ARG A 215 11.65 0.13 -0.14
C ARG A 215 13.15 0.09 0.10
N CYS A 216 13.94 -0.22 -0.94
CA CYS A 216 15.39 -0.28 -0.86
C CYS A 216 16.07 1.05 -0.51
N ILE A 217 15.43 2.20 -0.78
CA ILE A 217 15.88 3.51 -0.34
C ILE A 217 15.47 3.70 1.13
N SER A 218 14.20 3.46 1.44
CA SER A 218 13.61 3.66 2.77
C SER A 218 14.31 2.84 3.87
N VAL A 219 14.67 1.59 3.60
CA VAL A 219 15.30 0.69 4.59
C VAL A 219 16.81 0.80 4.65
N CYS A 220 17.46 1.64 3.82
CA CYS A 220 18.91 1.71 3.80
C CYS A 220 19.44 2.54 4.97
N PRO A 221 20.16 1.95 5.95
CA PRO A 221 20.62 2.68 7.13
C PRO A 221 21.73 3.70 6.82
N HIS A 222 22.33 3.63 5.63
CA HIS A 222 23.38 4.54 5.18
C HIS A 222 22.89 5.56 4.15
N SER A 223 21.58 5.60 3.86
CA SER A 223 21.00 6.49 2.82
C SER A 223 21.73 6.40 1.48
N ALA A 224 22.28 5.23 1.19
CA ALA A 224 23.23 5.03 0.11
C ALA A 224 22.57 4.59 -1.20
N ARG A 225 21.24 4.44 -1.26
CA ARG A 225 20.50 4.11 -2.50
C ARG A 225 19.70 5.31 -2.96
N LYS A 226 19.84 5.65 -4.25
CA LYS A 226 19.23 6.83 -4.85
C LYS A 226 18.69 6.53 -6.24
N ILE A 227 17.68 7.28 -6.63
CA ILE A 227 17.25 7.40 -8.03
C ILE A 227 18.11 8.45 -8.74
N ASN A 228 18.10 8.40 -10.07
CA ASN A 228 18.79 9.42 -10.86
C ASN A 228 18.15 10.80 -10.60
N GLY A 229 18.97 11.79 -10.23
CA GLY A 229 18.51 13.13 -9.85
C GLY A 229 17.77 13.87 -10.96
N VAL A 230 18.17 13.68 -12.22
CA VAL A 230 17.51 14.28 -13.39
C VAL A 230 16.11 13.69 -13.58
N MET A 231 15.99 12.35 -13.47
CA MET A 231 14.68 11.69 -13.55
C MET A 231 13.76 12.11 -12.40
N LEU A 232 14.30 12.23 -11.17
CA LEU A 232 13.53 12.70 -10.02
C LEU A 232 13.03 14.13 -10.23
N ALA A 233 13.90 15.03 -10.69
CA ALA A 233 13.52 16.42 -10.97
C ALA A 233 12.43 16.50 -12.06
N ALA A 234 12.55 15.71 -13.13
CA ALA A 234 11.54 15.63 -14.19
C ALA A 234 10.18 15.14 -13.65
N ALA A 235 10.17 14.08 -12.83
CA ALA A 235 8.94 13.61 -12.20
C ALA A 235 8.32 14.66 -11.27
N GLY A 236 9.15 15.38 -10.49
CA GLY A 236 8.68 16.48 -9.65
C GLY A 236 7.99 17.57 -10.46
N THR A 237 8.57 17.99 -11.58
CA THR A 237 7.96 18.97 -12.50
C THR A 237 6.65 18.47 -13.08
N MET A 238 6.59 17.22 -13.55
CA MET A 238 5.37 16.63 -14.14
C MET A 238 4.23 16.53 -13.14
N LEU A 239 4.53 16.24 -11.87
CA LEU A 239 3.52 16.07 -10.82
C LEU A 239 3.10 17.38 -10.15
N LYS A 240 3.90 18.45 -10.27
CA LYS A 240 3.73 19.71 -9.53
C LYS A 240 2.30 20.26 -9.57
N LYS A 241 1.68 20.33 -10.75
CA LYS A 241 0.32 20.87 -10.90
C LYS A 241 -0.75 19.89 -10.41
N ALA A 242 -0.61 18.59 -10.68
CA ALA A 242 -1.62 17.60 -10.31
C ALA A 242 -1.65 17.30 -8.80
N CYS A 243 -0.57 17.62 -8.10
CA CYS A 243 -0.40 17.39 -6.67
C CYS A 243 -0.31 18.69 -5.85
N SER A 244 -0.66 19.85 -6.42
CA SER A 244 -0.56 21.15 -5.74
C SER A 244 -1.56 21.31 -4.61
N ASP A 245 -2.76 20.76 -4.81
CA ASP A 245 -3.86 20.95 -3.87
C ASP A 245 -3.78 19.89 -2.77
N ARG A 246 -4.05 20.29 -1.52
CA ARG A 246 -4.17 19.36 -0.41
C ARG A 246 -5.45 18.56 -0.60
N LYS A 247 -5.33 17.24 -0.82
CA LYS A 247 -6.48 16.33 -0.86
C LYS A 247 -6.79 15.80 0.54
N SER A 248 -8.07 15.58 0.80
CA SER A 248 -8.58 14.91 2.01
C SER A 248 -8.67 13.41 1.80
N CYS A 249 -8.80 12.66 2.89
CA CYS A 249 -9.14 11.24 2.81
C CYS A 249 -10.65 11.09 2.46
N GLU A 250 -11.00 9.96 1.87
CA GLU A 250 -12.37 9.65 1.46
C GLU A 250 -12.81 8.31 2.06
N LEU A 251 -14.05 8.23 2.54
CA LEU A 251 -14.69 7.03 3.06
C LEU A 251 -15.86 6.63 2.15
N TYR A 252 -15.90 5.35 1.79
CA TYR A 252 -17.02 4.70 1.11
C TYR A 252 -17.56 3.62 2.05
N ILE A 253 -18.80 3.76 2.48
CA ILE A 253 -19.42 2.96 3.53
C ILE A 253 -20.90 2.72 3.25
#